data_AF-A0A966SDC1-F1
#
_entry.id   AF-A0A966SDC1-F1
#
_cell.length_a   1.000
_cell.length_b   1.000
_cell.length_c   1.000
_cell.angle_alpha   90.00
_cell.angle_beta   90.00
_cell.angle_gamma   90.00
#
_symmetry.space_group_name_H-M   'P 1'
#
loop_
_entity.id
_entity.type
_entity.pdbx_description
1 polymer ?
#
loop_
_entity_poly.entity_id
_entity_poly.type
_entity_poly.pdbx_seq_one_letter_code
_entity_poly.pdbx_strand_id
1 'polypeptide(L)'
;MTLIISLLGVTAAQSYGDHQIADIPPTTGSTVTSSSTLPSTTTTSTVPVPPDARCPMWWSLARSVGFTDEQMPTLDRIMFVESRCDETQLNATDPNGGSISLTQINRFWCLPSRYYPSGYLQAVGVLTTCDDLWQPEINLRAALALVEYSRSVGLDDWNQWAWL
;
A
#
# COMPACT_ATOMS: atom_id res chain seq x y z
N MET A 1 -33.19 -24.11 50.97
CA MET A 1 -32.02 -24.85 51.46
C MET A 1 -30.88 -23.87 51.51
N THR A 2 -30.56 -23.41 52.71
CA THR A 2 -29.56 -22.36 53.00
C THR A 2 -28.24 -23.01 53.40
N LEU A 3 -27.16 -22.22 53.35
CA LEU A 3 -25.91 -22.33 54.14
C LEU A 3 -24.79 -23.16 53.45
N ILE A 4 -23.49 -22.84 53.45
CA ILE A 4 -22.62 -21.93 54.23
C ILE A 4 -21.29 -21.67 53.47
N ILE A 5 -20.63 -20.56 53.81
CA ILE A 5 -19.27 -20.11 53.46
C ILE A 5 -18.20 -20.78 54.37
N SER A 6 -16.94 -20.98 53.92
CA SER A 6 -15.65 -20.88 54.69
C SER A 6 -14.47 -21.27 53.77
N LEU A 7 -13.59 -20.37 53.30
CA LEU A 7 -12.40 -19.69 53.87
C LEU A 7 -11.18 -20.57 54.26
N LEU A 8 -10.06 -20.20 53.61
CA LEU A 8 -8.65 -20.12 54.05
C LEU A 8 -7.75 -21.37 54.06
N GLY A 9 -6.64 -21.22 53.32
CA GLY A 9 -5.35 -21.87 53.57
C GLY A 9 -4.24 -20.97 53.02
N VAL A 10 -3.42 -20.41 53.92
CA VAL A 10 -2.36 -19.41 53.69
C VAL A 10 -0.98 -20.04 53.98
N THR A 11 -0.05 -19.77 53.05
CA THR A 11 1.44 -19.69 53.11
C THR A 11 2.33 -20.87 53.56
N ALA A 12 3.39 -21.10 52.77
CA ALA A 12 4.77 -21.01 53.26
C ALA A 12 5.72 -20.54 52.13
N ALA A 13 6.70 -19.71 52.51
CA ALA A 13 7.66 -18.99 51.68
C ALA A 13 9.07 -19.64 51.68
N GLN A 14 9.99 -19.02 50.93
CA GLN A 14 11.47 -19.16 50.85
C GLN A 14 11.95 -19.87 49.57
N SER A 15 12.91 -19.35 48.80
CA SER A 15 14.16 -18.70 49.21
C SER A 15 14.64 -17.59 48.26
N TYR A 16 15.28 -16.59 48.87
CA TYR A 16 16.12 -15.55 48.30
C TYR A 16 17.32 -16.12 47.53
N GLY A 17 17.69 -15.45 46.44
CA GLY A 17 19.02 -15.50 45.82
C GLY A 17 19.55 -14.07 45.69
N ASP A 18 20.57 -13.78 46.49
CA ASP A 18 21.25 -12.50 46.65
C ASP A 18 22.33 -12.26 45.57
N HIS A 19 22.72 -11.00 45.43
CA HIS A 19 23.62 -10.41 44.45
C HIS A 19 25.04 -10.99 44.38
N GLN A 20 25.56 -11.14 43.15
CA GLN A 20 26.97 -10.88 42.83
C GLN A 20 27.09 -10.21 41.46
N ILE A 21 27.64 -8.99 41.48
CA ILE A 21 28.20 -8.25 40.35
C ILE A 21 29.57 -8.88 40.07
N ALA A 22 29.81 -9.34 38.83
CA ALA A 22 31.14 -9.67 38.35
C ALA A 22 31.24 -9.35 36.85
N ASP A 23 32.02 -8.30 36.58
CA ASP A 23 32.88 -8.07 35.42
C ASP A 23 32.33 -8.27 33.99
N ILE A 24 32.08 -7.12 33.34
CA ILE A 24 31.91 -6.98 31.90
C ILE A 24 33.26 -7.27 31.22
N PRO A 25 33.37 -8.25 30.31
CA PRO A 25 34.57 -8.43 29.50
C PRO A 25 34.73 -7.28 28.48
N PRO A 26 35.97 -6.86 28.16
CA PRO A 26 36.23 -5.71 27.30
C PRO A 26 35.71 -5.92 25.88
N THR A 27 35.15 -4.85 25.33
CA THR A 27 34.68 -4.66 23.97
C THR A 27 35.72 -5.10 22.93
N THR A 28 35.50 -6.24 22.29
CA THR A 28 36.16 -6.58 21.03
C THR A 28 35.46 -5.82 19.91
N GLY A 29 36.12 -4.77 19.40
CA GLY A 29 35.64 -3.99 18.27
C GLY A 29 35.46 -4.87 17.04
N SER A 30 34.21 -5.05 16.61
CA SER A 30 33.90 -5.56 15.28
C SER A 30 34.17 -4.45 14.26
N THR A 31 35.21 -4.63 13.46
CA THR A 31 35.48 -3.83 12.27
C THR A 31 34.30 -3.96 11.31
N VAL A 32 33.48 -2.91 11.23
CA VAL A 32 32.41 -2.80 10.24
C VAL A 32 33.06 -2.40 8.91
N THR A 33 33.28 -3.37 8.03
CA THR A 33 33.70 -3.09 6.65
C THR A 33 32.58 -2.33 5.95
N SER A 34 32.76 -1.01 5.84
CA SER A 34 31.87 -0.13 5.10
C SER A 34 32.09 -0.36 3.60
N SER A 35 31.21 -1.16 2.99
CA SER A 35 31.11 -1.24 1.54
C SER A 35 30.53 0.08 1.02
N SER A 36 31.40 0.92 0.47
CA SER A 36 31.02 2.15 -0.24
C SER A 36 30.33 1.80 -1.55
N THR A 37 29.00 1.75 -1.54
CA THR A 37 28.20 1.67 -2.77
C THR A 37 28.32 3.00 -3.51
N LEU A 38 28.92 2.97 -4.70
CA LEU A 38 28.94 4.10 -5.63
C LEU A 38 27.48 4.56 -5.86
N PRO A 39 27.18 5.86 -5.84
CA PRO A 39 25.85 6.32 -6.26
C PRO A 39 25.65 5.89 -7.71
N SER A 40 24.70 4.98 -7.93
CA SER A 40 24.21 4.69 -9.27
C SER A 40 23.44 5.93 -9.71
N THR A 41 24.03 6.71 -10.61
CA THR A 41 23.35 7.85 -11.23
C THR A 41 22.25 7.30 -12.12
N THR A 42 21.04 7.15 -11.57
CA THR A 42 19.84 6.94 -12.37
C THR A 42 19.64 8.19 -13.22
N THR A 43 20.07 8.13 -14.48
CA THR A 43 19.69 9.09 -15.51
C THR A 43 18.17 9.08 -15.62
N THR A 44 17.51 10.01 -14.94
CA THR A 44 16.08 10.27 -15.12
C THR A 44 15.92 10.88 -16.50
N SER A 45 15.67 10.02 -17.50
CA SER A 45 15.18 10.47 -18.80
C SER A 45 13.87 11.20 -18.55
N THR A 46 13.92 12.52 -18.53
CA THR A 46 12.74 13.34 -18.29
C THR A 46 12.02 13.43 -19.63
N VAL A 47 11.28 12.39 -20.00
CA VAL A 47 10.35 12.47 -21.11
C VAL A 47 9.39 13.61 -20.79
N PRO A 48 9.30 14.66 -21.63
CA PRO A 48 8.47 15.81 -21.32
C PRO A 48 6.99 15.40 -21.38
N VAL A 49 6.17 15.99 -20.51
CA VAL A 49 4.71 15.83 -20.58
C VAL A 49 4.23 16.51 -21.88
N PRO A 50 3.45 15.81 -22.73
CA PRO A 50 2.89 16.39 -23.94
C PRO A 50 2.04 17.63 -23.64
N PRO A 51 2.09 18.69 -24.48
CA PRO A 51 1.30 19.90 -24.27
C PRO A 51 -0.22 19.69 -24.26
N ASP A 52 -0.69 18.59 -24.84
CA ASP A 52 -2.09 18.19 -24.93
C ASP A 52 -2.51 17.14 -23.87
N ALA A 53 -1.61 16.81 -22.93
CA ALA A 53 -1.97 16.00 -21.77
C ALA A 53 -3.13 16.65 -21.00
N ARG A 54 -4.13 15.85 -20.62
CA ARG A 54 -5.36 16.31 -19.97
C ARG A 54 -5.17 16.47 -18.48
N CYS A 55 -4.36 15.61 -17.88
CA CYS A 55 -4.05 15.56 -16.47
C CYS A 55 -2.53 15.70 -16.19
N PRO A 56 -1.86 16.73 -16.74
CA PRO A 56 -0.39 16.83 -16.69
C PRO A 56 0.18 16.91 -15.27
N MET A 57 -0.61 17.39 -14.31
CA MET A 57 -0.21 17.50 -12.90
C MET A 57 0.11 16.13 -12.26
N TRP A 58 -0.46 15.03 -12.78
CA TRP A 58 -0.30 13.69 -12.21
C TRP A 58 0.80 12.86 -12.88
N TRP A 59 1.36 13.32 -14.02
CA TRP A 59 2.30 12.52 -14.81
C TRP A 59 3.62 12.22 -14.09
N SER A 60 4.16 13.19 -13.35
CA SER A 60 5.39 12.98 -12.59
C SER A 60 5.17 11.96 -11.47
N LEU A 61 4.04 12.01 -10.78
CA LEU A 61 3.68 11.06 -9.73
C LEU A 61 3.40 9.67 -10.29
N ALA A 62 2.68 9.57 -11.42
CA ALA A 62 2.43 8.31 -12.12
C ALA A 62 3.73 7.60 -12.51
N ARG A 63 4.70 8.34 -13.06
CA ARG A 63 6.02 7.79 -13.38
C ARG A 63 6.79 7.38 -12.14
N SER A 64 6.72 8.15 -11.05
CA SER A 64 7.42 7.79 -9.81
C SER A 64 6.85 6.53 -9.15
N VAL A 65 5.56 6.22 -9.35
CA VAL A 65 4.98 4.96 -8.86
C VAL A 65 5.23 3.76 -9.78
N GLY A 66 5.69 3.98 -11.02
CA GLY A 66 6.16 2.93 -11.93
C GLY A 66 5.44 2.82 -13.27
N PHE A 67 4.51 3.72 -13.61
CA PHE A 67 3.94 3.72 -14.97
C PHE A 67 5.00 4.06 -16.01
N THR A 68 5.01 3.33 -17.12
CA THR A 68 5.92 3.60 -18.24
C THR A 68 5.39 4.72 -19.12
N ASP A 69 6.27 5.37 -19.88
CA ASP A 69 5.87 6.46 -20.78
C ASP A 69 4.84 6.00 -21.83
N GLU A 70 4.87 4.72 -22.24
CA GLU A 70 3.88 4.12 -23.15
C GLU A 70 2.48 4.00 -22.52
N GLN A 71 2.41 3.86 -21.19
CA GLN A 71 1.14 3.77 -20.45
C GLN A 71 0.53 5.15 -20.20
N MET A 72 1.35 6.21 -20.22
CA MET A 72 0.92 7.56 -19.82
C MET A 72 -0.25 8.11 -20.63
N PRO A 73 -0.33 7.98 -21.97
CA PRO A 73 -1.49 8.47 -22.73
C PRO A 73 -2.81 7.81 -22.32
N THR A 74 -2.80 6.51 -22.02
CA THR A 74 -4.00 5.80 -21.56
C THR A 74 -4.37 6.19 -20.14
N LEU A 75 -3.39 6.25 -19.24
CA LEU A 75 -3.61 6.69 -17.86
C LEU A 75 -4.14 8.13 -17.79
N ASP A 76 -3.60 9.04 -18.60
CA ASP A 76 -4.05 10.43 -18.71
C ASP A 76 -5.52 10.51 -19.14
N ARG A 77 -5.90 9.71 -20.14
CA ARG A 77 -7.29 9.59 -20.58
C ARG A 77 -8.18 9.02 -19.48
N ILE A 78 -7.75 7.97 -18.77
CA ILE A 78 -8.50 7.38 -17.65
C ILE A 78 -8.76 8.43 -16.58
N MET A 79 -7.71 9.09 -16.06
CA MET A 79 -7.86 10.11 -15.03
C MET A 79 -8.80 11.24 -15.47
N PHE A 80 -8.73 11.65 -16.74
CA PHE A 80 -9.62 12.69 -17.24
C PHE A 80 -11.08 12.25 -17.34
N VAL A 81 -11.36 11.04 -17.81
CA VAL A 81 -12.73 10.56 -17.98
C VAL A 81 -13.36 10.17 -16.64
N GLU A 82 -12.60 9.52 -15.78
CA GLU A 82 -13.07 8.96 -14.51
C GLU A 82 -13.25 10.04 -13.43
N SER A 83 -12.37 11.05 -13.38
CA SER A 83 -12.37 12.03 -12.28
C SER A 83 -12.17 13.48 -12.72
N ARG A 84 -12.00 13.77 -14.02
CA ARG A 84 -11.56 15.10 -14.49
C ARG A 84 -10.24 15.55 -13.83
N CYS A 85 -9.36 14.59 -13.55
CA CYS A 85 -8.09 14.80 -12.85
C CYS A 85 -8.23 15.27 -11.38
N ASP A 86 -9.41 15.14 -10.77
CA ASP A 86 -9.68 15.58 -9.39
C ASP A 86 -9.61 14.38 -8.43
N GLU A 87 -8.62 14.40 -7.52
CA GLU A 87 -8.36 13.33 -6.57
C GLU A 87 -9.43 13.20 -5.48
N THR A 88 -10.31 14.20 -5.34
CA THR A 88 -11.37 14.24 -4.33
C THR A 88 -12.68 13.65 -4.82
N GLN A 89 -12.73 13.11 -6.04
CA GLN A 89 -13.93 12.53 -6.62
C GLN A 89 -14.29 11.17 -6.00
N LEU A 90 -15.58 10.99 -5.75
CA LEU A 90 -16.19 9.71 -5.35
C LEU A 90 -17.46 9.50 -6.17
N ASN A 91 -17.49 8.42 -6.93
CA ASN A 91 -18.74 7.88 -7.45
C ASN A 91 -19.37 6.98 -6.40
N ALA A 92 -20.21 7.55 -5.53
CA ALA A 92 -20.89 6.82 -4.46
C ALA A 92 -22.01 5.89 -4.97
N THR A 93 -22.42 6.04 -6.23
CA THR A 93 -23.48 5.22 -6.82
C THR A 93 -22.97 3.89 -7.39
N ASP A 94 -21.66 3.75 -7.55
CA ASP A 94 -21.08 2.48 -7.95
C ASP A 94 -21.26 1.40 -6.86
N PRO A 95 -21.38 0.13 -7.26
CA PRO A 95 -21.45 -0.99 -6.32
C PRO A 95 -20.27 -1.02 -5.35
N ASN A 96 -20.42 -1.82 -4.28
CA ASN A 96 -19.39 -2.05 -3.27
C ASN A 96 -18.99 -0.78 -2.49
N GLY A 97 -19.90 0.20 -2.44
CA GLY A 97 -19.68 1.45 -1.70
C GLY A 97 -18.84 2.48 -2.45
N GLY A 98 -18.79 2.36 -3.78
CA GLY A 98 -18.30 3.41 -4.68
C GLY A 98 -16.89 3.19 -5.25
N SER A 99 -16.52 4.13 -6.12
CA SER A 99 -15.23 4.22 -6.78
C SER A 99 -14.53 5.52 -6.41
N ILE A 100 -13.23 5.46 -6.10
CA ILE A 100 -12.51 6.53 -5.37
C ILE A 100 -11.40 7.16 -6.23
N SER A 101 -11.31 8.49 -6.16
CA SER A 101 -10.19 9.35 -6.59
C SER A 101 -9.85 9.23 -8.09
N LEU A 102 -8.60 9.51 -8.46
CA LEU A 102 -8.15 9.82 -9.82
C LEU A 102 -8.59 8.82 -10.88
N THR A 103 -8.40 7.53 -10.61
CA THR A 103 -8.70 6.46 -11.56
C THR A 103 -10.00 5.72 -11.23
N GLN A 104 -10.80 6.26 -10.30
CA GLN A 104 -12.05 5.66 -9.83
C GLN A 104 -11.90 4.16 -9.50
N ILE A 105 -10.96 3.85 -8.59
CA ILE A 105 -10.78 2.47 -8.12
C ILE A 105 -12.03 2.05 -7.34
N ASN A 106 -12.76 1.07 -7.85
CA ASN A 106 -13.90 0.51 -7.15
C ASN A 106 -13.45 -0.20 -5.86
N ARG A 107 -14.15 0.06 -4.76
CA ARG A 107 -13.80 -0.52 -3.46
C ARG A 107 -13.88 -2.04 -3.40
N PHE A 108 -14.51 -2.72 -4.38
CA PHE A 108 -14.40 -4.17 -4.57
C PHE A 108 -12.95 -4.68 -4.45
N TRP A 109 -11.98 -3.92 -4.96
CA TRP A 109 -10.57 -4.30 -4.95
C TRP A 109 -9.90 -4.23 -3.57
N CYS A 110 -10.48 -3.48 -2.63
CA CYS A 110 -9.98 -3.33 -1.26
C CYS A 110 -10.94 -3.89 -0.20
N LEU A 111 -12.06 -4.50 -0.60
CA LEU A 111 -13.02 -5.12 0.31
C LEU A 111 -12.80 -6.64 0.42
N PRO A 112 -13.14 -7.25 1.58
CA PRO A 112 -13.05 -8.69 1.78
C PRO A 112 -13.75 -9.51 0.69
N SER A 113 -13.09 -10.59 0.26
CA SER A 113 -13.65 -11.58 -0.66
C SER A 113 -13.26 -12.99 -0.24
N ARG A 114 -13.83 -14.01 -0.91
CA ARG A 114 -13.48 -15.42 -0.68
C ARG A 114 -12.01 -15.75 -0.94
N TYR A 115 -11.33 -14.97 -1.79
CA TYR A 115 -9.92 -15.21 -2.18
C TYR A 115 -8.96 -14.30 -1.41
N TYR A 116 -9.44 -13.12 -1.03
CA TYR A 116 -8.65 -12.11 -0.32
C TYR A 116 -9.46 -11.66 0.89
N PRO A 117 -9.28 -12.29 2.06
CA PRO A 117 -10.05 -11.98 3.26
C PRO A 117 -9.94 -10.51 3.71
N SER A 118 -8.83 -9.85 3.38
CA SER A 118 -8.61 -8.44 3.67
C SER A 118 -8.82 -7.51 2.47
N GLY A 119 -9.17 -8.05 1.30
CA GLY A 119 -9.16 -7.33 0.01
C GLY A 119 -7.89 -7.57 -0.80
N TYR A 120 -8.01 -7.51 -2.14
CA TYR A 120 -6.90 -7.81 -3.05
C TYR A 120 -5.76 -6.80 -2.88
N LEU A 121 -6.07 -5.50 -2.84
CA LEU A 121 -5.07 -4.43 -2.75
C LEU A 121 -4.30 -4.47 -1.42
N GLN A 122 -4.93 -4.95 -0.33
CA GLN A 122 -4.25 -5.27 0.93
C GLN A 122 -3.33 -6.49 0.78
N ALA A 123 -3.82 -7.54 0.12
CA ALA A 123 -3.05 -8.78 -0.07
C ALA A 123 -1.77 -8.56 -0.89
N VAL A 124 -1.77 -7.63 -1.84
CA VAL A 124 -0.59 -7.24 -2.62
C VAL A 124 0.19 -6.06 -2.02
N GLY A 125 -0.18 -5.58 -0.83
CA GLY A 125 0.58 -4.56 -0.09
C GLY A 125 0.54 -3.16 -0.68
N VAL A 126 -0.51 -2.81 -1.45
CA VAL A 126 -0.70 -1.47 -2.01
C VAL A 126 -1.23 -0.50 -0.95
N LEU A 127 -2.15 -0.95 -0.11
CA LEU A 127 -2.83 -0.14 0.89
C LEU A 127 -3.16 -0.94 2.15
N THR A 128 -3.48 -0.24 3.24
CA THR A 128 -3.96 -0.85 4.49
C THR A 128 -5.49 -0.87 4.54
N THR A 129 -6.13 0.24 4.16
CA THR A 129 -7.59 0.38 4.15
C THR A 129 -8.08 1.03 2.87
N CYS A 130 -9.35 0.85 2.54
CA CYS A 130 -9.94 1.49 1.35
C CYS A 130 -9.84 3.03 1.39
N ASP A 131 -9.78 3.65 2.56
CA ASP A 131 -9.67 5.11 2.69
C ASP A 131 -8.31 5.62 2.21
N ASP A 132 -7.30 4.76 2.14
CA ASP A 132 -6.00 5.12 1.57
C ASP A 132 -6.09 5.47 0.08
N LEU A 133 -7.15 5.02 -0.62
CA LEU A 133 -7.40 5.33 -2.04
C LEU A 133 -7.67 6.82 -2.29
N TRP A 134 -7.94 7.62 -1.25
CA TRP A 134 -8.03 9.07 -1.35
C TRP A 134 -6.67 9.74 -1.56
N GLN A 135 -5.57 9.04 -1.26
CA GLN A 135 -4.23 9.55 -1.51
C GLN A 135 -3.87 9.30 -2.99
N PRO A 136 -3.55 10.34 -3.78
CA PRO A 136 -3.26 10.20 -5.22
C PRO A 136 -2.19 9.15 -5.54
N GLU A 137 -1.12 9.10 -4.76
CA GLU A 137 -0.04 8.13 -4.94
C GLU A 137 -0.54 6.69 -4.77
N ILE A 138 -1.32 6.42 -3.72
CA ILE A 138 -1.88 5.09 -3.45
C ILE A 138 -2.92 4.73 -4.50
N ASN A 139 -3.74 5.68 -4.95
CA ASN A 139 -4.70 5.46 -6.05
C ASN A 139 -3.98 5.04 -7.34
N LEU A 140 -2.89 5.71 -7.70
CA LEU A 140 -2.09 5.37 -8.87
C LEU A 140 -1.35 4.03 -8.70
N ARG A 141 -0.83 3.71 -7.51
CA ARG A 141 -0.26 2.39 -7.21
C ARG A 141 -1.31 1.28 -7.31
N ALA A 142 -2.53 1.54 -6.86
CA ALA A 142 -3.65 0.62 -7.03
C ALA A 142 -3.99 0.41 -8.50
N ALA A 143 -4.06 1.48 -9.29
CA ALA A 143 -4.28 1.36 -10.73
C ALA A 143 -3.20 0.53 -11.42
N LEU A 144 -1.92 0.76 -11.10
CA LEU A 144 -0.80 -0.03 -11.63
C LEU A 144 -0.91 -1.51 -11.22
N ALA A 145 -1.24 -1.80 -9.97
CA ALA A 145 -1.45 -3.18 -9.50
C ALA A 145 -2.60 -3.89 -10.25
N LEU A 146 -3.65 -3.16 -10.65
CA LEU A 146 -4.74 -3.74 -11.45
C LEU A 146 -4.33 -3.97 -12.93
N VAL A 147 -3.42 -3.16 -13.47
CA VAL A 147 -2.79 -3.45 -14.77
C VAL A 147 -1.96 -4.73 -14.69
N GLU A 148 -1.14 -4.86 -13.66
CA GLU A 148 -0.34 -6.08 -13.42
C GLU A 148 -1.21 -7.30 -13.15
N TYR A 149 -2.30 -7.15 -12.39
CA TYR A 149 -3.30 -8.19 -12.19
C TYR A 149 -3.83 -8.69 -13.52
N SER A 150 -4.29 -7.77 -14.39
CA SER A 150 -4.89 -8.11 -15.68
C SER A 150 -3.91 -8.92 -16.54
N ARG A 151 -2.64 -8.46 -16.63
CA ARG A 151 -1.57 -9.22 -17.29
C ARG A 151 -1.36 -10.62 -16.69
N SER A 152 -1.37 -10.72 -15.36
CA SER A 152 -1.12 -11.99 -14.66
C SER A 152 -2.19 -13.05 -14.92
N VAL A 153 -3.41 -12.63 -15.25
CA VAL A 153 -4.54 -13.51 -15.59
C VAL A 153 -4.81 -13.61 -17.09
N GLY A 154 -3.93 -13.06 -17.94
CA GLY A 154 -4.05 -13.13 -19.40
C GLY A 154 -5.13 -12.22 -19.99
N LEU A 155 -5.48 -11.13 -19.31
CA LEU A 155 -6.38 -10.09 -19.79
C LEU A 155 -5.59 -8.88 -20.30
N ASP A 156 -6.26 -8.02 -21.05
CA ASP A 156 -5.69 -6.74 -21.49
C ASP A 156 -5.35 -5.84 -20.28
N ASP A 157 -4.25 -5.10 -20.37
CA ASP A 157 -3.73 -4.24 -19.30
C ASP A 157 -4.80 -3.39 -18.60
N TRP A 158 -5.66 -2.74 -19.38
CA TRP A 158 -6.65 -1.79 -18.89
C TRP A 158 -8.04 -2.41 -18.77
N ASN A 159 -8.13 -3.74 -18.58
CA ASN A 159 -9.39 -4.47 -18.53
C ASN A 159 -10.39 -3.88 -17.50
N GLN A 160 -9.89 -3.25 -16.44
CA GLN A 160 -10.74 -2.63 -15.41
C GLN A 160 -11.40 -1.33 -15.85
N TRP A 161 -10.99 -0.76 -16.99
CA TRP A 161 -11.54 0.44 -17.63
C TRP A 161 -11.88 0.18 -19.11
N ALA A 162 -12.21 -1.06 -19.48
CA ALA A 162 -12.41 -1.48 -20.87
C ALA A 162 -13.61 -0.82 -21.59
N TRP A 163 -14.38 0.03 -20.92
CA TRP A 163 -15.47 0.82 -21.52
C TRP A 163 -15.01 2.14 -22.15
N LEU A 164 -13.72 2.49 -22.03
CA LEU A 164 -13.10 3.67 -22.64
C LEU A 164 -12.66 3.41 -24.09
#